data_AF-A0A1Y5EZM5-F1
#
_entry.id   AF-A0A1Y5EZM5-F1
#
_cell.length_a   1.000
_cell.length_b   1.000
_cell.length_c   1.000
_cell.angle_alpha   90.00
_cell.angle_beta   90.00
_cell.angle_gamma   90.00
#
_symmetry.space_group_name_H-M   'P 1'
#
loop_
_entity.id
_entity.type
_entity.pdbx_description
1 polymer ?
#
loop_
_entity_poly.entity_id
_entity_poly.type
_entity_poly.pdbx_seq_one_letter_code
_entity_poly.pdbx_strand_id
1 'polypeptide(L)'
;MEDLKTSEAWRVFRIQAELIDGIETLKDLGPAISIFGSARLPETSSYYQDAVTVARNLSQAQFSVISGGGPSIMEAANKGAYQQGGHSVGLNIAL
;
A
#
# COMPACT_ATOMS: atom_id res chain seq x y z
N MET A 1 25.36 -9.84 -30.41
CA MET A 1 23.96 -9.85 -30.86
C MET A 1 23.14 -9.99 -29.61
N GLU A 2 22.64 -8.85 -29.15
CA GLU A 2 22.07 -8.63 -27.83
C GLU A 2 20.90 -9.55 -27.47
N ASP A 3 20.90 -9.92 -26.20
CA ASP A 3 19.90 -10.64 -25.41
C ASP A 3 18.58 -9.83 -25.21
N LEU A 4 18.24 -8.94 -26.16
CA LEU A 4 17.10 -8.02 -26.07
C LEU A 4 15.75 -8.74 -26.23
N LYS A 5 15.67 -9.83 -26.99
CA LYS A 5 14.43 -10.60 -27.15
C LYS A 5 14.10 -11.45 -25.93
N THR A 6 15.11 -11.96 -25.24
CA THR A 6 14.97 -12.69 -23.99
C THR A 6 14.53 -11.72 -22.89
N SER A 7 15.16 -10.53 -22.80
CA SER A 7 14.79 -9.46 -21.85
C SER A 7 13.32 -9.07 -21.91
N GLU A 8 12.79 -8.73 -23.09
CA GLU A 8 11.42 -8.22 -23.18
C GLU A 8 10.36 -9.30 -22.97
N ALA A 9 10.59 -10.52 -23.46
CA ALA A 9 9.68 -11.65 -23.18
C ALA A 9 9.65 -11.98 -21.68
N TRP A 10 10.82 -12.04 -21.02
CA TRP A 10 10.90 -12.24 -19.57
C TRP A 10 10.25 -11.10 -18.78
N ARG A 11 10.33 -9.86 -19.27
CA ARG A 11 9.68 -8.72 -18.65
C ARG A 11 8.15 -8.84 -18.70
N VAL A 12 7.60 -9.28 -19.82
CA VAL A 12 6.15 -9.56 -19.94
C VAL A 12 5.73 -10.65 -18.95
N PHE A 13 6.48 -11.76 -18.87
CA PHE A 13 6.20 -12.82 -17.90
C PHE A 13 6.27 -12.32 -16.45
N ARG A 14 7.24 -11.46 -16.12
CA ARG A 14 7.37 -10.88 -14.77
C ARG A 14 6.17 -10.00 -14.44
N ILE A 15 5.77 -9.10 -15.34
CA ILE A 15 4.60 -8.23 -15.14
C ILE A 15 3.34 -9.08 -14.93
N GLN A 16 3.17 -10.13 -15.72
CA GLN A 16 2.03 -11.04 -15.57
C GLN A 16 2.07 -11.78 -14.22
N ALA A 17 3.24 -12.24 -13.79
CA ALA A 17 3.41 -12.91 -12.50
C ALA A 17 3.12 -11.97 -11.32
N GLU A 18 3.65 -10.74 -11.32
CA GLU A 18 3.39 -9.73 -10.28
C GLU A 18 1.90 -9.34 -10.23
N LEU A 19 1.22 -9.27 -11.37
CA LEU A 19 -0.22 -9.00 -11.41
C LEU A 19 -1.04 -10.14 -10.80
N ILE A 20 -0.70 -11.40 -11.13
CA ILE A 20 -1.38 -12.58 -10.58
C ILE A 20 -1.17 -12.64 -9.06
N ASP A 21 0.07 -12.47 -8.60
CA ASP A 21 0.41 -12.48 -7.18
C ASP A 21 -0.34 -11.38 -6.41
N GLY A 22 -0.41 -10.17 -6.97
CA GLY A 22 -1.17 -9.07 -6.41
C GLY A 22 -2.67 -9.34 -6.33
N ILE A 23 -3.27 -9.92 -7.36
CA ILE A 23 -4.70 -10.28 -7.37
C ILE A 23 -4.99 -11.37 -6.32
N GLU A 24 -4.21 -12.44 -6.29
CA GLU A 24 -4.40 -13.55 -5.34
C GLU A 24 -4.22 -13.11 -3.89
N THR A 25 -3.25 -12.24 -3.62
CA THR A 25 -2.99 -11.71 -2.28
C THR A 25 -4.11 -10.81 -1.77
N LEU A 26 -4.75 -10.05 -2.66
CA LEU A 26 -5.76 -9.05 -2.29
C LEU A 26 -7.21 -9.52 -2.44
N LYS A 27 -7.45 -10.72 -2.97
CA LYS A 27 -8.80 -11.21 -3.34
C LYS A 27 -9.82 -11.20 -2.18
N ASP A 28 -9.37 -11.48 -0.96
CA ASP A 28 -10.23 -11.64 0.22
C ASP A 28 -10.19 -10.42 1.16
N LEU A 29 -9.62 -9.29 0.72
CA LEU A 29 -9.40 -8.11 1.57
C LEU A 29 -10.69 -7.41 2.00
N GLY A 30 -11.79 -7.59 1.26
CA GLY A 30 -13.07 -6.92 1.50
C GLY A 30 -13.06 -5.43 1.12
N PRO A 31 -14.02 -4.63 1.63
CA PRO A 31 -14.08 -3.20 1.35
C PRO A 31 -12.81 -2.48 1.82
N ALA A 32 -12.12 -1.83 0.89
CA ALA A 32 -10.84 -1.21 1.15
C ALA A 32 -10.79 0.24 0.65
N ILE A 33 -10.02 1.08 1.36
CA ILE A 33 -9.79 2.49 1.02
C ILE A 33 -8.28 2.70 0.87
N SER A 34 -7.89 3.26 -0.27
CA SER A 34 -6.50 3.65 -0.53
C SER A 34 -6.21 5.06 -0.03
N ILE A 35 -5.17 5.21 0.80
CA ILE A 35 -4.70 6.50 1.31
C ILE A 35 -3.35 6.83 0.66
N PHE A 36 -3.28 8.03 0.08
CA PHE A 36 -2.07 8.59 -0.52
C PHE A 36 -1.67 9.88 0.19
N GLY A 37 -0.37 10.16 0.20
CA GLY A 37 0.16 11.41 0.73
C GLY A 37 1.67 11.49 0.63
N SER A 38 2.23 12.55 1.20
CA SER A 38 3.67 12.80 1.18
C SER A 38 4.45 11.67 1.87
N ALA A 39 5.60 11.33 1.30
CA ALA A 39 6.61 10.45 1.90
C ALA A 39 7.64 11.21 2.77
N ARG A 40 7.45 12.52 2.98
CA ARG A 40 8.50 13.42 3.48
C ARG A 40 8.10 14.28 4.68
N LEU A 41 6.84 14.20 5.15
CA LEU A 41 6.40 14.96 6.30
C LEU A 41 6.86 14.28 7.60
N PRO A 42 7.28 15.07 8.61
CA PRO A 42 7.61 14.52 9.93
C PRO A 42 6.35 14.07 10.67
N GLU A 43 6.51 13.18 11.66
CA GLU A 43 5.40 12.71 12.50
C GLU A 43 4.71 13.82 13.31
N THR A 44 5.41 14.93 13.57
CA THR A 44 4.87 16.12 14.26
C THR A 44 3.94 16.96 13.38
N SER A 45 3.87 16.68 12.07
CA SER A 45 2.95 17.37 11.17
C SER A 45 1.50 17.05 11.52
N SER A 46 0.62 18.06 11.48
CA SER A 46 -0.82 17.86 11.62
C SER A 46 -1.35 16.84 10.62
N TYR A 47 -0.87 16.87 9.37
CA TYR A 47 -1.27 15.92 8.33
C TYR A 47 -0.92 14.46 8.68
N TYR A 48 0.19 14.22 9.35
CA TYR A 48 0.55 12.88 9.81
C TYR A 48 -0.46 12.40 10.87
N GLN A 49 -0.75 13.24 11.86
CA GLN A 49 -1.70 12.91 12.93
C GLN A 49 -3.14 12.74 12.41
N ASP A 50 -3.53 13.55 11.43
CA ASP A 50 -4.82 13.46 10.75
C ASP A 50 -4.90 12.14 9.97
N ALA A 51 -3.85 11.75 9.25
CA ALA A 51 -3.80 10.48 8.53
C ALA A 51 -3.93 9.26 9.47
N VAL A 52 -3.24 9.28 10.62
CA VAL A 52 -3.42 8.24 11.66
C VAL A 52 -4.87 8.19 12.13
N THR A 53 -5.48 9.34 12.40
CA THR A 53 -6.85 9.44 12.93
C THR A 53 -7.89 8.98 11.92
N VAL A 54 -7.76 9.40 10.65
CA VAL A 54 -8.63 8.96 9.56
C VAL A 54 -8.53 7.45 9.39
N ALA A 55 -7.32 6.89 9.27
CA ALA A 55 -7.14 5.46 9.08
C ALA A 55 -7.66 4.63 10.26
N ARG A 56 -7.52 5.13 11.49
CA ARG A 56 -8.11 4.53 12.69
C ARG A 56 -9.64 4.45 12.56
N ASN A 57 -10.29 5.55 12.21
CA ASN A 57 -11.74 5.62 12.09
C ASN A 57 -12.27 4.73 10.96
N LEU A 58 -11.56 4.66 9.83
CA LEU A 58 -11.89 3.76 8.72
C LEU A 58 -11.81 2.28 9.15
N SER A 59 -10.75 1.92 9.86
CA SER A 59 -10.55 0.57 10.40
C SER A 59 -11.64 0.18 11.41
N GLN A 60 -12.04 1.11 12.29
CA GLN A 60 -13.19 0.93 13.20
C GLN A 60 -14.51 0.74 12.46
N ALA A 61 -14.67 1.40 11.31
CA ALA A 61 -15.81 1.23 10.41
C ALA A 61 -15.70 -0.03 9.52
N GLN A 62 -14.76 -0.94 9.81
CA GLN A 62 -14.54 -2.21 9.13
C GLN A 62 -14.07 -2.07 7.67
N PHE A 63 -13.44 -0.94 7.33
CA PHE A 63 -12.72 -0.80 6.07
C PHE A 63 -11.25 -1.21 6.22
N SER A 64 -10.77 -2.01 5.26
CA SER A 64 -9.35 -2.26 5.08
C SER A 64 -8.66 -0.98 4.58
N VAL A 65 -7.43 -0.73 5.01
CA VAL A 65 -6.64 0.44 4.58
C VAL A 65 -5.48 -0.02 3.73
N ILE A 66 -5.34 0.59 2.54
CA ILE A 66 -4.24 0.33 1.60
C ILE A 66 -3.41 1.61 1.49
N SER A 67 -2.09 1.49 1.51
CA SER A 67 -1.17 2.57 1.12
C SER A 67 -0.02 2.03 0.26
N GLY A 68 0.91 2.91 -0.14
CA GLY A 68 2.15 2.50 -0.80
C GLY A 68 3.24 1.95 0.16
N GLY A 69 2.93 1.84 1.46
CA GLY A 69 3.79 1.28 2.52
C GLY A 69 5.13 1.98 2.72
N GLY A 70 5.28 3.19 2.19
CA GLY A 70 6.43 4.07 2.43
C GLY A 70 6.33 4.87 3.73
N PRO A 71 7.29 5.76 3.99
CA PRO A 71 7.32 6.59 5.20
C PRO A 71 6.22 7.66 5.22
N SER A 72 6.14 8.39 6.34
CA SER A 72 5.29 9.57 6.50
C SER A 72 3.80 9.26 6.38
N ILE A 73 3.03 9.87 5.47
CA ILE A 73 1.56 9.70 5.43
C ILE A 73 1.14 8.25 5.16
N MET A 74 1.92 7.52 4.35
CA MET A 74 1.67 6.10 4.09
C MET A 74 1.84 5.28 5.38
N GLU A 75 2.95 5.47 6.09
CA GLU A 75 3.16 4.86 7.41
C GLU A 75 2.05 5.26 8.40
N ALA A 76 1.67 6.54 8.45
CA ALA A 76 0.60 7.04 9.32
C ALA A 76 -0.73 6.31 9.07
N ALA A 77 -1.09 6.12 7.79
CA ALA A 77 -2.28 5.37 7.41
C ALA A 77 -2.20 3.92 7.89
N ASN A 78 -1.09 3.22 7.62
CA ASN A 78 -0.92 1.84 8.06
C ASN A 78 -0.91 1.71 9.59
N LYS A 79 -0.27 2.64 10.29
CA LYS A 79 -0.19 2.73 11.76
C LYS A 79 -1.57 2.90 12.37
N GLY A 80 -2.37 3.85 11.86
CA GLY A 80 -3.73 4.09 12.34
C GLY A 80 -4.65 2.88 12.15
N ALA A 81 -4.57 2.24 10.99
CA ALA A 81 -5.38 1.06 10.67
C ALA A 81 -5.00 -0.17 11.51
N TYR A 82 -3.70 -0.46 11.63
CA TYR A 82 -3.16 -1.61 12.35
C TYR A 82 -3.46 -1.54 13.86
N GLN A 83 -3.40 -0.34 14.46
CA GLN A 83 -3.70 -0.14 15.88
C GLN A 83 -5.12 -0.54 16.29
N GLN A 84 -6.06 -0.68 15.35
CA GLN A 84 -7.44 -1.10 15.61
C GLN A 84 -7.68 -2.58 15.26
N GLY A 85 -6.64 -3.31 14.88
CA GLY A 85 -6.76 -4.72 14.48
C GLY A 85 -7.43 -4.94 13.12
N GLY A 86 -7.67 -3.89 12.33
CA GLY A 86 -8.14 -4.00 10.95
C GLY A 86 -7.02 -4.32 9.97
N HIS A 87 -7.39 -4.71 8.75
CA HIS A 87 -6.43 -5.03 7.69
C HIS A 87 -5.71 -3.76 7.21
N SER A 88 -4.39 -3.77 7.33
CA SER A 88 -3.48 -2.69 6.96
C SER A 88 -2.50 -3.21 5.91
N VAL A 89 -2.62 -2.70 4.68
CA VAL A 89 -1.90 -3.21 3.49
C VAL A 89 -0.94 -2.15 2.96
N GLY A 90 0.27 -2.58 2.59
CA GLY A 90 1.28 -1.74 1.91
C GLY A 90 1.65 -2.35 0.56
N LEU A 91 1.40 -1.61 -0.53
CA LEU A 91 1.79 -1.99 -1.88
C LEU A 91 3.08 -1.24 -2.26
N ASN A 92 4.20 -1.81 -1.85
CA ASN A 92 5.52 -1.19 -1.99
C ASN A 92 6.05 -1.28 -3.42
N ILE A 93 6.93 -0.36 -3.78
CA ILE A 93 7.68 -0.39 -5.04
C ILE A 93 9.19 -0.45 -4.76
N ALA A 94 9.95 -1.05 -5.69
CA ALA A 94 11.40 -0.91 -5.72
C ALA A 94 11.77 0.50 -6.22
N LEU A 95 12.68 1.17 -5.51
CA LEU A 95 13.19 2.51 -5.82
C LEU A 95 14.62 2.47 -6.34
#